data_AF-A0A382FYQ2-F1
#
_entry.id   AF-A0A382FYQ2-F1
#
_cell.length_a   1.000
_cell.length_b   1.000
_cell.length_c   1.000
_cell.angle_alpha   90.00
_cell.angle_beta   90.00
_cell.angle_gamma   90.00
#
_symmetry.space_group_name_H-M   'P 1'
#
loop_
_entity.id
_entity.type
_entity.pdbx_description
1 polymer ?
#
loop_
_entity_poly.entity_id
_entity_poly.type
_entity_poly.pdbx_seq_one_letter_code
_entity_poly.pdbx_strand_id
1 'polypeptide(L)'
;MKFVSTKNKIEAEAEEAIFSGTASDGGLFMPSVIPKIEPSAYNNTENFQLFSNKMLGVFFKETVLEDDLNEIVSEALNFEVIQRDLSKDQMPISLLELFHGPTAAFKDFGARFLAASMSK
;
A
#
# COMPACT_ATOMS: atom_id res chain seq x y z
N MET A 1 -6.98 5.04 12.20
CA MET A 1 -5.73 4.48 12.77
C MET A 1 -4.74 5.62 12.93
N LYS A 2 -3.95 5.66 14.00
CA LYS A 2 -2.91 6.70 14.19
C LYS A 2 -1.55 6.26 13.64
N PHE A 3 -0.77 7.23 13.19
CA PHE A 3 0.63 7.09 12.85
C PHE A 3 1.49 7.85 13.87
N VAL A 4 2.72 7.41 14.09
CA VAL A 4 3.65 7.98 15.06
C VAL A 4 5.02 8.18 14.45
N SER A 5 5.69 9.28 14.79
CA SER A 5 7.09 9.49 14.44
C SER A 5 7.98 8.44 15.12
N THR A 6 8.93 7.89 14.36
CA THR A 6 9.96 6.96 14.86
C THR A 6 10.93 7.59 15.87
N LYS A 7 10.96 8.93 16.01
CA LYS A 7 11.84 9.63 16.98
C LYS A 7 11.11 9.98 18.27
N ASN A 8 10.19 10.95 18.22
CA ASN A 8 9.55 11.48 19.43
C ASN A 8 8.08 11.07 19.59
N LYS A 9 7.61 10.08 18.80
CA LYS A 9 6.23 9.58 18.84
C LYS A 9 5.17 10.68 18.66
N ILE A 10 5.49 11.71 17.87
CA ILE A 10 4.52 12.70 17.42
C ILE A 10 3.44 11.94 16.65
N GLU A 11 2.20 12.05 17.11
CA GLU A 11 1.06 11.40 16.47
C GLU A 11 0.60 12.20 15.25
N ALA A 12 0.14 11.49 14.22
CA ALA A 12 -0.44 12.03 13.01
C ALA A 12 -1.58 11.12 12.53
N GLU A 13 -2.52 11.69 11.78
CA GLU A 13 -3.46 10.91 10.97
C GLU A 13 -2.77 10.39 9.70
N ALA A 14 -3.42 9.47 8.99
CA ALA A 14 -2.85 8.88 7.76
C ALA A 14 -2.60 9.94 6.68
N GLU A 15 -3.55 10.84 6.46
CA GLU A 15 -3.47 11.94 5.51
C GLU A 15 -2.34 12.91 5.85
N GLU A 16 -2.16 13.25 7.13
CA GLU A 16 -1.08 14.12 7.58
C GLU A 16 0.28 13.45 7.33
N ALA A 17 0.39 12.15 7.63
CA ALA A 17 1.59 11.38 7.36
C ALA A 17 1.93 11.31 5.86
N ILE A 18 0.92 11.14 5.01
CA ILE A 18 1.06 11.10 3.54
C ILE A 18 1.48 12.47 3.00
N PHE A 19 0.79 13.55 3.40
CA PHE A 19 0.99 14.89 2.83
C PHE A 19 2.25 15.58 3.36
N SER A 20 2.65 15.29 4.61
CA SER A 20 3.85 15.87 5.20
C SER A 20 5.13 15.17 4.74
N GLY A 21 5.03 13.90 4.31
CA GLY A 21 6.15 13.05 3.90
C GLY A 21 7.06 12.60 5.05
N THR A 22 7.53 13.54 5.88
CA THR A 22 8.34 13.28 7.07
C THR A 22 7.75 13.98 8.29
N ALA A 23 7.96 13.41 9.47
CA ALA A 23 7.54 14.05 10.71
C ALA A 23 8.34 15.33 10.98
N SER A 24 7.74 16.27 11.73
CA SER A 24 8.35 17.57 12.05
C SER A 24 9.67 17.48 12.85
N ASP A 25 9.93 16.34 13.48
CA ASP A 25 11.19 16.02 14.15
C ASP A 25 12.23 15.32 13.25
N GLY A 26 11.94 15.23 11.94
CA GLY A 26 12.75 14.53 10.95
C GLY A 26 12.75 13.01 11.12
N GLY A 27 11.78 12.45 11.85
CA GLY A 27 11.48 11.02 11.87
C GLY A 27 10.62 10.60 10.68
N LEU A 28 10.35 9.30 10.59
CA LEU A 28 9.41 8.71 9.65
C LEU A 28 8.11 8.36 10.39
N PHE A 29 6.98 8.47 9.71
CA PHE A 29 5.72 8.00 10.25
C PHE A 29 5.58 6.49 10.10
N MET A 30 5.16 5.83 11.16
CA MET A 30 4.82 4.41 11.20
C MET A 30 3.44 4.25 11.86
N PRO A 31 2.63 3.25 11.48
CA PRO A 31 1.38 2.99 12.20
C PRO A 31 1.67 2.73 13.68
N SER A 32 0.83 3.29 14.57
CA SER A 32 1.01 3.16 16.02
C SER A 32 0.97 1.70 16.49
N VAL A 33 0.28 0.85 15.74
CA VAL A 33 0.24 -0.61 15.88
C VAL A 33 0.33 -1.23 14.50
N ILE A 34 1.21 -2.21 14.32
CA ILE A 34 1.24 -3.02 13.09
C ILE A 34 0.03 -3.97 13.11
N PRO A 35 -0.92 -3.86 12.17
CA PRO A 35 -2.08 -4.74 12.11
C PRO A 35 -1.67 -6.20 11.99
N LYS A 36 -2.36 -7.09 12.71
CA LYS A 36 -2.22 -8.53 12.49
C LYS A 36 -3.05 -8.91 11.26
N ILE A 37 -2.37 -9.44 10.25
CA ILE A 37 -2.97 -9.85 8.99
C ILE A 37 -2.88 -11.37 8.87
N GLU A 38 -4.04 -12.02 8.74
CA GLU A 38 -4.13 -13.47 8.52
C GLU A 38 -4.14 -13.75 7.02
N PRO A 39 -3.19 -14.54 6.46
CA PRO A 39 -3.15 -14.83 5.02
C PRO A 39 -4.43 -15.46 4.49
N SER A 40 -5.10 -16.29 5.30
CA SER A 40 -6.37 -16.93 4.95
C SER A 40 -7.48 -15.93 4.62
N ALA A 41 -7.40 -14.69 5.10
CA ALA A 41 -8.34 -13.64 4.77
C ALA A 41 -8.32 -13.27 3.27
N TYR A 42 -7.27 -13.62 2.53
CA TYR A 42 -7.08 -13.24 1.12
C TYR A 42 -7.22 -14.41 0.15
N ASN A 43 -7.54 -15.62 0.63
CA ASN A 43 -7.68 -16.81 -0.22
C ASN A 43 -8.72 -16.63 -1.35
N ASN A 44 -9.70 -15.74 -1.16
CA ASN A 44 -10.79 -15.50 -2.11
C ASN A 44 -10.66 -14.14 -2.83
N THR A 45 -9.51 -13.45 -2.76
CA THR A 45 -9.36 -12.20 -3.52
C THR A 45 -9.08 -12.50 -4.98
N GLU A 46 -10.02 -12.15 -5.85
CA GLU A 46 -10.01 -12.50 -7.28
C GLU A 46 -9.04 -11.66 -8.11
N ASN A 47 -8.68 -10.46 -7.64
CA ASN A 47 -7.75 -9.58 -8.33
C ASN A 47 -6.94 -8.70 -7.36
N PHE A 48 -5.91 -8.06 -7.91
CA PHE A 48 -4.95 -7.26 -7.14
C PHE A 48 -5.57 -6.00 -6.51
N GLN A 49 -6.57 -5.38 -7.13
CA GLN A 49 -7.24 -4.19 -6.57
C GLN A 49 -8.09 -4.55 -5.34
N LEU A 50 -8.85 -5.65 -5.41
CA LEU A 50 -9.61 -6.17 -4.26
C LEU A 50 -8.69 -6.58 -3.11
N PHE A 51 -7.57 -7.24 -3.44
CA PHE A 51 -6.52 -7.52 -2.46
C PHE A 51 -6.00 -6.24 -1.81
N SER A 52 -5.65 -5.23 -2.63
CA SER A 52 -5.10 -3.96 -2.18
C SER A 52 -6.06 -3.19 -1.28
N ASN A 53 -7.34 -3.09 -1.64
CA ASN A 53 -8.37 -2.48 -0.80
C ASN A 53 -8.45 -3.14 0.57
N LYS A 54 -8.47 -4.49 0.60
CA LYS A 54 -8.54 -5.23 1.86
C LYS A 54 -7.27 -5.12 2.70
N MET A 55 -6.09 -5.11 2.07
CA MET A 55 -4.82 -4.97 2.75
C MET A 55 -4.66 -3.56 3.32
N LEU A 56 -4.93 -2.54 2.51
CA LEU A 56 -4.74 -1.15 2.89
C LEU A 56 -5.83 -0.66 3.87
N GLY A 57 -7.06 -1.17 3.78
CA GLY A 57 -8.19 -0.71 4.58
C GLY A 57 -7.94 -0.70 6.09
N VAL A 58 -7.14 -1.63 6.62
CA VAL A 58 -6.81 -1.62 8.06
C VAL A 58 -5.97 -0.41 8.49
N PHE A 59 -5.24 0.22 7.58
CA PHE A 59 -4.41 1.40 7.83
C PHE A 59 -5.19 2.71 7.70
N PHE A 60 -6.27 2.71 6.93
CA PHE A 60 -7.13 3.87 6.66
C PHE A 60 -8.46 3.84 7.42
N LYS A 61 -8.72 2.81 8.22
CA LYS A 61 -9.92 2.74 9.05
C LYS A 61 -10.04 3.96 9.96
N GLU A 62 -11.20 4.60 9.97
CA GLU A 62 -11.55 5.83 10.70
C GLU A 62 -10.66 7.02 10.32
N THR A 63 -10.13 7.07 9.10
CA THR A 63 -9.41 8.23 8.55
C THR A 63 -10.22 8.90 7.44
N VAL A 64 -9.88 10.13 7.07
CA VAL A 64 -10.64 10.88 6.04
C VAL A 64 -10.61 10.22 4.66
N LEU A 65 -9.61 9.37 4.40
CA LEU A 65 -9.44 8.65 3.13
C LEU A 65 -10.14 7.29 3.12
N GLU A 66 -10.84 6.88 4.20
CA GLU A 66 -11.49 5.57 4.28
C GLU A 66 -12.51 5.36 3.16
N ASP A 67 -13.39 6.35 2.98
CA ASP A 67 -14.47 6.29 1.98
C ASP A 67 -13.94 6.36 0.54
N ASP A 68 -12.81 7.07 0.34
CA ASP A 68 -12.18 7.25 -0.96
C ASP A 68 -11.19 6.12 -1.33
N LEU A 69 -10.85 5.23 -0.39
CA LEU A 69 -9.81 4.22 -0.60
C LEU A 69 -10.06 3.34 -1.83
N ASN A 70 -11.32 2.95 -2.06
CA ASN A 70 -11.70 2.16 -3.23
C ASN A 70 -11.40 2.89 -4.54
N GLU A 71 -11.66 4.20 -4.59
CA GLU A 71 -11.38 5.02 -5.77
C GLU A 71 -9.88 5.23 -5.95
N ILE A 72 -9.17 5.54 -4.86
CA ILE A 72 -7.70 5.68 -4.85
C ILE A 72 -7.04 4.41 -5.40
N VAL A 73 -7.43 3.23 -4.92
CA VAL A 73 -6.89 1.95 -5.41
C VAL A 73 -7.26 1.69 -6.87
N SER A 74 -8.49 2.01 -7.26
CA SER A 74 -8.97 1.85 -8.63
C SER A 74 -8.16 2.71 -9.61
N GLU A 75 -7.86 3.95 -9.24
CA GLU A 75 -7.08 4.89 -10.06
C GLU A 75 -5.58 4.53 -10.05
N ALA A 76 -5.03 4.24 -8.88
CA ALA A 76 -3.59 4.06 -8.69
C ALA A 76 -3.09 2.72 -9.22
N LEU A 77 -3.83 1.63 -8.98
CA LEU A 77 -3.38 0.25 -9.15
C LEU A 77 -4.12 -0.45 -10.31
N ASN A 78 -4.27 0.26 -11.43
CA ASN A 78 -5.00 -0.17 -12.62
C ASN A 78 -4.15 -0.91 -13.67
N PHE A 79 -3.13 -1.64 -13.22
CA PHE A 79 -2.21 -2.40 -14.08
C PHE A 79 -1.91 -3.76 -13.47
N GLU A 80 -1.42 -4.68 -14.29
CA GLU A 80 -1.26 -6.08 -13.92
C GLU A 80 -0.11 -6.31 -12.92
N VAL A 81 -0.31 -7.30 -12.05
CA VAL A 81 0.72 -7.89 -11.19
C VAL A 81 0.83 -9.35 -11.57
N ILE A 82 1.94 -9.72 -12.21
CA ILE A 82 2.10 -11.05 -12.80
C ILE A 82 3.16 -11.81 -12.01
N GLN A 83 2.80 -12.98 -11.50
CA GLN A 83 3.77 -13.95 -11.00
C GLN A 83 4.11 -14.94 -12.12
N ARG A 84 5.39 -15.05 -12.45
CA ARG A 84 5.94 -16.07 -13.35
C ARG A 84 6.62 -17.16 -12.54
N ASP A 85 6.26 -18.40 -12.81
CA ASP A 85 7.07 -19.54 -12.39
C ASP A 85 8.26 -19.70 -13.35
N LEU A 86 9.47 -19.67 -12.80
CA LEU A 86 10.73 -19.84 -13.52
C LEU A 86 11.47 -21.11 -13.09
N SER A 87 10.78 -21.99 -12.36
CA SER A 87 11.36 -23.21 -11.82
C SER A 87 11.97 -24.08 -12.94
N LYS A 88 13.20 -24.53 -12.70
CA LYS A 88 13.88 -25.52 -13.54
C LYS A 88 14.41 -26.62 -12.64
N ASP A 89 14.20 -27.87 -13.05
CA ASP A 89 14.53 -29.06 -12.26
C ASP A 89 14.00 -28.97 -10.82
N GLN A 90 14.88 -29.14 -9.82
CA GLN A 90 14.53 -29.11 -8.40
C GLN A 90 14.72 -27.74 -7.74
N MET A 91 14.92 -26.67 -8.53
CA MET A 91 15.13 -25.32 -7.99
C MET A 91 13.87 -24.47 -8.19
N PRO A 92 13.02 -24.31 -7.15
CA PRO A 92 11.84 -23.47 -7.25
C PRO A 92 12.25 -22.00 -7.35
N ILE A 93 11.89 -21.34 -8.45
CA ILE A 93 12.14 -19.91 -8.66
C ILE A 93 10.86 -19.28 -9.19
N SER A 94 10.51 -18.10 -8.67
CA SER A 94 9.43 -17.30 -9.22
C SER A 94 9.86 -15.85 -9.35
N LEU A 95 9.27 -15.15 -10.33
CA LEU A 95 9.46 -13.72 -10.57
C LEU A 95 8.11 -13.03 -10.40
N LEU A 96 8.06 -12.00 -9.53
CA LEU A 96 6.94 -11.09 -9.44
C LEU A 96 7.23 -9.86 -10.32
N GLU A 97 6.54 -9.74 -11.43
CA GLU A 97 6.69 -8.63 -12.37
C GLU A 97 5.96 -7.39 -11.80
N LEU A 98 6.73 -6.39 -11.38
CA LEU A 98 6.25 -5.13 -10.81
C LEU A 98 6.52 -3.94 -11.75
N PHE A 99 6.54 -4.17 -13.05
CA PHE A 99 6.97 -3.20 -14.06
C PHE A 99 5.94 -3.02 -15.19
N HIS A 100 4.68 -3.37 -14.97
CA HIS A 100 3.59 -3.19 -15.95
C HIS A 100 2.85 -1.86 -15.81
N GLY A 101 3.30 -0.99 -14.89
CA GLY A 101 2.82 0.37 -14.77
C GLY A 101 3.39 1.31 -15.85
N PRO A 102 2.92 2.57 -15.88
CA PRO A 102 3.23 3.53 -16.96
C PRO A 102 4.70 3.92 -17.06
N THR A 103 5.51 3.73 -16.01
CA THR A 103 6.95 4.04 -16.03
C THR A 103 7.83 2.80 -16.13
N ALA A 104 7.22 1.62 -16.30
CA ALA A 104 7.89 0.33 -16.35
C ALA A 104 8.77 0.05 -15.12
N ALA A 105 8.35 0.52 -13.94
CA ALA A 105 9.10 0.36 -12.70
C ALA A 105 8.17 0.19 -11.49
N PHE A 106 8.65 -0.54 -10.48
CA PHE A 106 7.89 -0.81 -9.26
C PHE A 106 7.49 0.47 -8.48
N LYS A 107 8.10 1.61 -8.78
CA LYS A 107 7.74 2.89 -8.16
C LYS A 107 6.34 3.35 -8.54
N ASP A 108 5.77 2.83 -9.63
CA ASP A 108 4.41 3.16 -10.07
C ASP A 108 3.37 2.87 -8.99
N PHE A 109 3.50 1.79 -8.21
CA PHE A 109 2.56 1.43 -7.15
C PHE A 109 2.48 2.51 -6.06
N GLY A 110 3.64 2.87 -5.48
CA GLY A 110 3.70 3.84 -4.40
C GLY A 110 3.44 5.27 -4.87
N ALA A 111 4.04 5.67 -6.00
CA ALA A 111 3.93 7.04 -6.51
C ALA A 111 2.51 7.36 -6.99
N ARG A 112 1.84 6.43 -7.65
CA ARG A 112 0.45 6.64 -8.10
C ARG A 112 -0.54 6.57 -6.95
N PHE A 113 -0.33 5.69 -5.97
CA PHE A 113 -1.17 5.67 -4.76
C PHE A 113 -1.05 6.99 -4.01
N LEU A 114 0.18 7.49 -3.81
CA LEU A 114 0.43 8.81 -3.23
C LEU A 114 -0.30 9.92 -3.99
N ALA A 115 -0.14 9.98 -5.32
CA ALA A 115 -0.77 11.00 -6.15
C ALA A 115 -2.31 10.94 -6.07
N ALA A 116 -2.89 9.74 -6.13
CA ALA A 116 -4.33 9.56 -6.02
C ALA A 116 -4.85 9.97 -4.63
N SER A 117 -4.16 9.60 -3.54
CA SER A 117 -4.50 10.04 -2.18
C SER A 117 -4.45 11.57 -2.01
N MET A 118 -3.52 12.26 -2.67
CA MET A 118 -3.42 13.73 -2.62
C MET A 118 -4.48 14.47 -3.44
N SER A 119 -5.23 13.75 -4.27
CA SER A 119 -6.30 14.31 -5.11
C SER A 119 -7.70 14.20 -4.49
N LYS A 120 -7.79 13.58 -3.31
CA LYS A 120 -9.00 13.43 -2.49
C LYS A 120 -8.96 14.45 -1.37
#